data_AF-A0A9W9FLR2-F1
#
_entry.id   AF-A0A9W9FLR2-F1
#
_cell.length_a   1.000
_cell.length_b   1.000
_cell.length_c   1.000
_cell.angle_alpha   90.00
_cell.angle_beta   90.00
_cell.angle_gamma   90.00
#
_symmetry.space_group_name_H-M   'P 1'
#
loop_
_entity.id
_entity.type
_entity.pdbx_description
1 polymer ?
#
loop_
_entity_poly.entity_id
_entity_poly.type
_entity_poly.pdbx_seq_one_letter_code
_entity_poly.pdbx_strand_id
1 'polypeptide(L)'
;MERISRSICVDHRQLALTYRQLVDAADDDELTRYQNQLTWQLARHVVGEEVVLFPALDQHLRDGDAAGDRHQHRTHRVLCADPSASLVP
;
A
#
# COMPACT_ATOMS: atom_id res chain seq x y z
N MET A 1 18.62 -1.93 -15.53
CA MET A 1 17.85 -0.93 -14.76
C MET A 1 16.45 -1.48 -14.58
N GLU A 2 15.95 -1.59 -13.35
CA GLU A 2 14.55 -1.99 -13.11
C GLU A 2 13.62 -0.80 -13.34
N ARG A 3 12.40 -1.04 -13.86
CA ARG A 3 11.40 0.01 -14.10
C ARG A 3 10.58 0.20 -12.83
N ILE A 4 10.30 1.45 -12.44
CA ILE A 4 9.46 1.79 -11.28
C ILE A 4 8.12 1.05 -11.34
N SER A 5 7.47 1.01 -12.51
CA SER A 5 6.21 0.29 -12.71
C SER A 5 6.30 -1.20 -12.41
N ARG A 6 7.44 -1.85 -12.70
CA ARG A 6 7.64 -3.27 -12.37
C ARG A 6 7.73 -3.46 -10.87
N SER A 7 8.50 -2.62 -10.17
CA SER A 7 8.66 -2.69 -8.72
C SER A 7 7.32 -2.50 -8.00
N ILE A 8 6.53 -1.50 -8.42
CA ILE A 8 5.17 -1.26 -7.90
C ILE A 8 4.25 -2.48 -8.11
N CYS A 9 4.23 -3.06 -9.31
CA CYS A 9 3.44 -4.26 -9.56
C CYS A 9 3.88 -5.47 -8.72
N VAL A 10 5.17 -5.60 -8.43
CA VAL A 10 5.69 -6.67 -7.56
C VAL A 10 5.23 -6.44 -6.12
N ASP A 11 5.34 -5.22 -5.60
CA ASP A 11 4.87 -4.87 -4.27
C ASP A 11 3.35 -5.13 -4.12
N HIS A 12 2.52 -4.75 -5.09
CA HIS A 12 1.07 -5.07 -5.07
C HIS A 12 0.79 -6.56 -4.96
N ARG A 13 1.54 -7.39 -5.72
CA ARG A 13 1.38 -8.85 -5.66
C ARG A 13 1.79 -9.40 -4.30
N GLN A 14 2.86 -8.87 -3.70
CA GLN A 14 3.31 -9.26 -2.38
C GLN A 14 2.28 -8.87 -1.30
N LEU A 15 1.75 -7.65 -1.35
CA LEU A 15 0.67 -7.20 -0.46
C LEU A 15 -0.56 -8.11 -0.54
N ALA A 16 -1.00 -8.45 -1.75
CA ALA A 16 -2.14 -9.35 -1.96
C ALA A 16 -1.87 -10.77 -1.42
N LEU A 17 -0.64 -11.27 -1.54
CA LEU A 17 -0.25 -12.58 -1.00
C LEU A 17 -0.22 -12.56 0.53
N THR A 18 0.41 -11.57 1.13
CA THR A 18 0.47 -11.43 2.60
C THR A 18 -0.91 -11.20 3.20
N TYR A 19 -1.79 -10.47 2.52
CA TYR A 19 -3.19 -10.35 2.93
C TYR A 19 -3.92 -11.70 2.94
N ARG A 20 -3.74 -12.54 1.91
CA ARG A 20 -4.34 -13.90 1.91
C ARG A 20 -3.81 -14.74 3.07
N GLN A 21 -2.51 -14.70 3.32
CA GLN A 21 -1.91 -15.40 4.47
C GLN A 21 -2.47 -14.92 5.81
N LEU A 22 -2.74 -13.62 5.95
CA LEU A 22 -3.41 -13.08 7.12
C LEU A 22 -4.84 -13.60 7.28
N VAL A 23 -5.61 -13.64 6.20
CA VAL A 23 -7.00 -14.13 6.22
C VAL A 23 -7.07 -15.64 6.48
N ASP A 24 -6.10 -16.39 5.96
CA ASP A 24 -6.02 -17.85 6.09
C ASP A 24 -5.24 -18.30 7.35
N ALA A 25 -4.84 -17.38 8.23
CA ALA A 25 -4.03 -17.66 9.41
C ALA A 25 -4.74 -18.67 10.35
N ALA A 26 -4.00 -19.70 10.79
CA ALA A 26 -4.57 -20.79 11.57
C ALA A 26 -4.57 -20.52 13.09
N ASP A 27 -3.71 -19.63 13.56
CA ASP A 27 -3.55 -19.30 14.97
C ASP A 27 -3.14 -17.82 15.19
N ASP A 28 -3.15 -17.40 16.45
CA ASP A 28 -2.85 -16.02 16.86
C ASP A 28 -1.41 -15.58 16.53
N ASP A 29 -0.46 -16.53 16.47
CA ASP A 29 0.94 -16.23 16.12
C ASP A 29 1.07 -15.96 14.62
N GLU A 30 0.45 -16.79 13.77
CA GLU A 30 0.34 -16.54 12.34
C GLU A 30 -0.38 -15.23 12.03
N LEU A 31 -1.51 -14.98 12.71
CA LEU A 31 -2.28 -13.75 12.56
C LEU A 31 -1.41 -12.53 12.85
N THR A 32 -0.75 -12.52 14.00
CA THR A 32 0.13 -11.41 14.42
C THR A 32 1.29 -11.23 13.44
N ARG A 33 1.90 -12.34 12.99
CA ARG A 33 3.04 -12.31 12.06
C ARG A 33 2.65 -11.70 10.71
N TYR A 34 1.56 -12.17 10.12
CA TYR A 34 1.11 -11.66 8.82
C TYR A 34 0.52 -10.26 8.91
N GLN A 35 -0.10 -9.89 10.03
CA GLN A 35 -0.58 -8.53 10.26
C GLN A 35 0.60 -7.54 10.31
N ASN A 36 1.65 -7.89 11.06
CA ASN A 36 2.87 -7.08 11.13
C ASN A 36 3.54 -7.00 9.75
N GLN A 37 3.64 -8.13 9.04
CA GLN A 37 4.25 -8.15 7.70
C GLN A 37 3.47 -7.26 6.71
N LEU A 38 2.15 -7.35 6.67
CA LEU A 38 1.30 -6.55 5.81
C LEU A 38 1.46 -5.05 6.13
N THR A 39 1.48 -4.70 7.42
CA THR A 39 1.66 -3.33 7.89
C THR A 39 2.98 -2.74 7.39
N TRP A 40 4.09 -3.45 7.54
CA TRP A 40 5.41 -2.96 7.09
C TRP A 40 5.51 -2.85 5.56
N GLN A 41 5.00 -3.86 4.84
CA GLN A 41 5.01 -3.83 3.38
C GLN A 41 4.17 -2.68 2.84
N LEU A 42 2.98 -2.47 3.40
CA LEU A 42 2.07 -1.40 2.98
C LEU A 42 2.69 -0.04 3.25
N ALA A 43 3.25 0.17 4.45
CA ALA A 43 3.92 1.43 4.79
C ALA A 43 5.06 1.77 3.82
N ARG A 44 5.93 0.78 3.50
CA ARG A 44 7.03 0.99 2.54
C ARG A 44 6.50 1.31 1.14
N HIS A 45 5.48 0.58 0.69
CA HIS A 45 4.89 0.77 -0.63
C HIS A 45 4.29 2.18 -0.78
N VAL A 46 3.48 2.60 0.19
CA VAL A 46 2.86 3.92 0.29
C VAL A 46 3.90 5.06 0.27
N VAL A 47 4.99 4.91 1.03
CA VAL A 47 6.09 5.90 1.02
C VAL A 47 6.78 5.94 -0.35
N GLY A 48 6.98 4.79 -0.99
CA GLY A 48 7.54 4.69 -2.33
C GLY A 48 6.67 5.41 -3.37
N GLU A 49 5.35 5.30 -3.25
CA GLU A 49 4.43 6.01 -4.13
C GLU A 49 4.53 7.54 -3.96
N GLU A 50 4.51 8.04 -2.73
CA GLU A 50 4.57 9.49 -2.46
C GLU A 50 5.90 10.13 -2.81
N VAL A 51 7.01 9.45 -2.54
CA VAL A 51 8.35 10.02 -2.73
C VAL A 51 8.85 9.83 -4.15
N VAL A 52 8.41 8.79 -4.86
CA VAL A 52 8.95 8.41 -6.17
C VAL A 52 7.89 8.37 -7.25
N LEU A 53 6.81 7.60 -7.08
CA LEU A 53 5.83 7.39 -8.15
C LEU A 53 5.05 8.65 -8.48
N PHE A 54 4.37 9.25 -7.50
CA PHE A 54 3.51 10.41 -7.73
C PHE A 54 4.28 11.62 -8.28
N PRO A 55 5.49 11.97 -7.80
CA PRO A 55 6.28 13.03 -8.42
C PRO A 55 6.64 12.73 -9.88
N ALA A 56 6.94 11.48 -10.21
CA ALA A 56 7.21 11.09 -11.60
C ALA A 56 5.95 11.15 -12.47
N LEU A 57 4.78 10.78 -11.92
CA LEU A 57 3.50 10.91 -12.61
C LEU A 57 3.15 12.38 -12.84
N ASP A 58 3.30 13.26 -11.83
CA ASP A 58 3.05 14.70 -11.97
C ASP A 58 3.96 15.36 -13.04
N GLN A 59 5.20 14.89 -13.17
CA GLN A 59 6.14 15.41 -14.17
C GLN A 59 5.84 14.95 -15.60
N HIS A 60 5.24 13.77 -15.76
CA HIS A 60 5.14 13.10 -17.06
C HIS A 60 3.70 12.93 -17.57
N LEU A 61 2.70 13.05 -16.70
CA LEU A 61 1.28 12.99 -17.04
C LEU A 61 0.66 14.38 -16.82
N ARG A 62 -0.21 14.79 -17.76
CA ARG A 62 -0.95 16.05 -17.64
C ARG A 62 -2.06 15.90 -16.59
N ASP A 63 -2.30 16.97 -15.83
CA ASP A 63 -3.25 17.05 -14.70
C ASP A 63 -4.58 16.31 -14.96
N GLY A 64 -4.74 15.13 -14.37
CA GLY A 64 -5.96 14.32 -14.49
C GLY A 64 -5.88 13.00 -13.73
N ASP A 65 -4.93 12.14 -14.10
CA ASP A 65 -4.88 10.76 -13.58
C ASP A 65 -4.22 10.64 -12.20
N ALA A 66 -3.17 11.43 -11.91
CA ALA A 66 -2.42 11.33 -10.65
C ALA A 66 -3.22 11.83 -9.42
N ALA A 67 -4.25 12.65 -9.62
CA ALA A 67 -5.04 13.23 -8.53
C ALA A 67 -5.97 12.20 -7.86
N GLY A 68 -6.53 11.28 -8.65
CA GLY A 68 -7.41 10.21 -8.16
C GLY A 68 -6.66 9.20 -7.30
N ASP A 69 -5.53 8.70 -7.80
CA ASP A 69 -4.67 7.75 -7.08
C ASP A 69 -4.16 8.35 -5.77
N ARG A 70 -3.75 9.62 -5.77
CA ARG A 70 -3.31 10.32 -4.55
C ARG A 70 -4.43 10.47 -3.52
N HIS A 71 -5.69 10.64 -3.95
CA HIS A 71 -6.81 10.73 -3.02
C HIS A 71 -7.07 9.41 -2.31
N GLN A 72 -7.08 8.29 -3.04
CA GLN A 72 -7.19 6.94 -2.47
C GLN A 72 -6.03 6.65 -1.50
N HIS A 73 -4.82 7.04 -1.89
CA HIS A 73 -3.63 6.89 -1.07
C HIS A 73 -3.71 7.67 0.25
N ARG A 74 -4.23 8.90 0.25
CA ARG A 74 -4.46 9.69 1.46
C ARG A 74 -5.42 9.01 2.44
N THR A 75 -6.45 8.35 1.93
CA THR A 75 -7.40 7.59 2.76
C THR A 75 -6.71 6.41 3.44
N HIS A 76 -5.87 5.67 2.72
CA HIS A 76 -5.08 4.57 3.29
C HIS A 76 -4.08 5.06 4.35
N ARG A 77 -3.51 6.25 4.17
CA ARG A 77 -2.58 6.85 5.15
C ARG A 77 -3.23 7.11 6.50
N VAL A 78 -4.49 7.55 6.52
CA VAL A 78 -5.23 7.79 7.78
C VAL A 78 -5.46 6.48 8.52
N LEU A 79 -5.83 5.41 7.81
CA LEU A 79 -6.01 4.07 8.37
C LEU A 79 -4.71 3.49 8.96
N CYS A 80 -3.56 3.72 8.33
CA CYS A 80 -2.26 3.26 8.84
C CYS A 80 -1.72 4.12 9.99
N ALA A 81 -2.02 5.42 10.02
CA ALA A 81 -1.57 6.33 11.08
C ALA A 81 -2.44 6.27 12.35
N ASP A 82 -3.71 5.88 12.19
CA ASP A 82 -4.64 5.62 13.28
C ASP A 82 -5.32 4.25 13.07
N PRO A 83 -4.76 3.16 13.65
CA PRO A 83 -5.35 1.83 13.54
C PRO A 83 -6.72 1.69 14.23
N SER A 84 -7.20 2.74 14.93
CA SER A 84 -8.54 2.78 15.54
C SER A 84 -9.59 3.48 14.66
N ALA A 85 -9.21 4.04 13.51
CA ALA A 85 -10.11 4.61 12.53
C ALA A 85 -10.94 3.50 11.86
N SER A 86 -12.12 3.25 12.42
CA SER A 86 -13.09 2.25 11.94
C SER A 86 -13.55 2.54 10.50
N LEU A 87 -13.46 1.53 9.63
CA LEU A 87 -14.26 1.44 8.39
C LEU A 87 -15.64 0.87 8.75
N VAL A 88 -16.50 1.68 9.34
CA VAL A 88 -17.93 1.38 9.39
C VAL A 88 -18.67 2.58 8.81
N PRO A 89 -19.58 2.37 7.83
CA PRO A 89 -20.40 3.45 7.27
C PRO A 89 -21.29 4.12 8.33
#